data_AF-X1AY88-F1
#
_entry.id   AF-X1AY88-F1
#
_cell.length_a   1.000
_cell.length_b   1.000
_cell.length_c   1.000
_cell.angle_alpha   90.00
_cell.angle_beta   90.00
_cell.angle_gamma   90.00
#
_symmetry.space_group_name_H-M   'P 1'
#
loop_
_entity.id
_entity.type
_entity.pdbx_description
1 polymer ?
#
loop_
_entity_poly.entity_id
_entity_poly.type
_entity_poly.pdbx_seq_one_letter_code
_entity_poly.pdbx_strand_id
1 'polypeptide(L)'
;MLVAPNGTGKTIIALSALLPLVFEKKLKIIYLCRTHSQNTRVINELVKISHFLNKSSFKDKKINGLTIRGRNEMCLNKTLLSMKLNPKESMSVCKDLRKNKNCLHFLNLLKRKSELENPVLIAPE
;
A
#
# COMPACT_ATOMS: atom_id res chain seq x y z
N MET A 1 -21.24 -4.42 17.22
CA MET A 1 -19.99 -3.65 17.35
C MET A 1 -19.01 -4.52 18.12
N LEU A 2 -17.82 -4.82 17.58
CA LEU A 2 -16.83 -5.66 18.28
C LEU A 2 -15.87 -4.77 19.07
N VAL A 3 -15.65 -5.08 20.35
CA VAL A 3 -14.78 -4.33 21.25
C VAL A 3 -13.67 -5.24 21.74
N ALA A 4 -12.42 -4.77 21.69
CA ALA A 4 -11.29 -5.49 22.23
C ALA A 4 -10.27 -4.53 22.87
N PRO A 5 -9.71 -4.86 24.04
CA PRO A 5 -8.76 -4.00 24.75
C PRO A 5 -7.40 -3.95 24.05
N ASN A 6 -6.56 -2.96 24.37
CA ASN A 6 -5.23 -2.83 23.77
C ASN A 6 -4.33 -4.00 24.21
N GLY A 7 -3.39 -4.41 23.35
CA GLY A 7 -2.49 -5.53 23.63
C GLY A 7 -3.02 -6.92 23.28
N THR A 8 -4.31 -7.09 22.97
CA THR A 8 -4.90 -8.42 22.67
C THR A 8 -4.63 -8.97 21.27
N GLY A 9 -3.80 -8.31 20.47
CA GLY A 9 -3.56 -8.74 19.09
C GLY A 9 -4.75 -8.53 18.15
N LYS A 10 -5.58 -7.50 18.38
CA LYS A 10 -6.73 -7.14 17.52
C LYS A 10 -6.44 -7.23 16.02
N THR A 11 -5.28 -6.73 15.61
CA THR A 11 -4.87 -6.71 14.19
C THR A 11 -4.62 -8.11 13.64
N ILE A 12 -3.87 -8.96 14.35
CA ILE A 12 -3.57 -10.32 13.89
C ILE A 12 -4.85 -11.17 13.90
N ILE A 13 -5.70 -11.03 14.91
CA ILE A 13 -6.99 -11.72 14.99
C ILE A 13 -7.87 -11.35 13.79
N ALA A 14 -8.03 -10.05 13.50
CA ALA A 14 -8.85 -9.59 12.39
C ALA A 14 -8.31 -10.06 11.03
N LEU A 15 -7.00 -9.95 10.79
CA LEU A 15 -6.39 -10.39 9.53
C LEU A 15 -6.49 -11.91 9.35
N SER A 16 -6.14 -12.70 10.37
CA SER A 16 -6.19 -14.16 10.30
C SER A 16 -7.61 -14.70 10.12
N ALA A 17 -8.62 -14.03 10.67
CA ALA A 17 -10.02 -14.41 10.46
C ALA A 17 -10.53 -14.06 9.05
N LEU A 18 -10.10 -12.93 8.49
CA LEU A 18 -10.59 -12.44 7.19
C LEU A 18 -9.86 -13.03 5.98
N LEU A 19 -8.55 -13.32 6.11
CA LEU A 19 -7.73 -13.80 4.99
C LEU A 19 -8.28 -15.06 4.31
N PRO A 20 -8.74 -16.12 5.03
CA PRO A 20 -9.33 -17.30 4.40
C PRO A 20 -10.51 -16.95 3.49
N LEU A 21 -11.43 -16.11 3.99
CA LEU A 21 -12.60 -15.65 3.26
C LEU A 21 -12.22 -14.83 2.03
N VAL A 22 -11.19 -14.00 2.15
CA VAL A 22 -10.66 -13.17 1.06
C VAL A 22 -10.08 -14.02 -0.06
N PHE A 23 -9.36 -15.10 0.28
CA PHE A 23 -8.83 -16.04 -0.70
C PHE A 23 -9.94 -16.82 -1.40
N GLU A 24 -10.91 -17.33 -0.63
CA GLU A 24 -12.02 -18.12 -1.16
C GLU A 24 -12.91 -17.29 -2.10
N LYS A 25 -13.28 -16.08 -1.68
CA LYS A 25 -14.19 -15.20 -2.42
C LYS A 25 -13.49 -14.23 -3.37
N LYS A 26 -12.16 -14.33 -3.52
CA LYS A 26 -11.34 -13.42 -4.34
C LYS A 26 -11.58 -11.92 -4.04
N LEU A 27 -11.72 -11.58 -2.75
CA LEU A 27 -12.00 -10.22 -2.30
C LEU A 27 -10.73 -9.40 -2.04
N LYS A 28 -10.88 -8.15 -1.60
CA LYS A 28 -9.79 -7.29 -1.13
C LYS A 28 -10.15 -6.70 0.23
N ILE A 29 -9.16 -6.52 1.10
CA ILE A 29 -9.35 -5.88 2.42
C ILE A 29 -8.99 -4.40 2.32
N ILE A 30 -9.92 -3.54 2.72
CA ILE A 30 -9.64 -2.12 2.99
C ILE A 30 -9.55 -1.96 4.51
N TYR A 31 -8.33 -1.83 5.02
CA TYR A 31 -8.09 -1.67 6.45
C TYR A 31 -7.90 -0.18 6.77
N LEU A 32 -8.83 0.39 7.54
CA LEU A 32 -8.80 1.80 7.94
C LEU A 32 -8.23 1.94 9.35
N CYS A 33 -7.22 2.78 9.52
CA CYS A 33 -6.67 3.14 10.83
C CYS A 33 -6.79 4.65 11.07
N ARG A 34 -6.72 5.03 12.35
CA ARG A 34 -6.72 6.45 12.75
C ARG A 34 -5.34 7.10 12.58
N THR A 35 -4.26 6.35 12.77
CA THR A 35 -2.89 6.89 12.73
C THR A 35 -1.98 6.13 11.76
N HIS A 36 -0.92 6.79 11.31
CA HIS A 36 0.11 6.16 10.49
C HIS A 36 0.85 5.04 11.23
N SER A 37 1.06 5.16 12.55
CA SER A 37 1.69 4.11 13.37
C SER A 37 0.83 2.83 13.43
N GLN A 38 -0.49 2.97 13.50
CA GLN A 38 -1.41 1.84 13.42
C GLN A 38 -1.36 1.18 12.03
N ASN A 39 -1.34 1.96 10.94
CA ASN A 39 -1.15 1.43 9.59
C ASN A 39 0.18 0.66 9.44
N THR A 40 1.29 1.17 10.00
CA THR A 40 2.57 0.44 10.03
C THR A 40 2.41 -0.92 10.71
N ARG A 41 1.72 -0.96 11.85
CA ARG A 41 1.51 -2.18 12.61
C ARG A 41 0.77 -3.24 11.79
N VAL A 42 -0.27 -2.84 11.05
CA VAL A 42 -1.02 -3.74 10.16
C VAL A 42 -0.11 -4.38 9.12
N ILE A 43 0.75 -3.61 8.45
CA ILE A 43 1.70 -4.17 7.47
C ILE A 43 2.68 -5.11 8.13
N ASN A 44 3.23 -4.76 9.29
CA ASN A 44 4.19 -5.61 9.98
C ASN A 44 3.57 -6.97 10.35
N GLU A 45 2.32 -6.99 10.82
CA GLU A 45 1.62 -8.25 11.08
C GLU A 45 1.31 -9.00 9.77
N LEU A 46 0.90 -8.30 8.70
CA LEU A 46 0.65 -8.91 7.39
C LEU A 46 1.91 -9.58 6.80
N VAL A 47 3.08 -8.97 6.97
CA VAL A 47 4.37 -9.53 6.56
C VAL A 47 4.68 -10.81 7.33
N LYS A 48 4.45 -10.83 8.66
CA LYS A 48 4.64 -12.05 9.47
C LYS A 48 3.69 -13.16 9.03
N ILE A 49 2.42 -12.85 8.77
CA ILE A 49 1.45 -13.82 8.26
C ILE A 49 1.92 -14.37 6.91
N SER A 50 2.33 -13.50 5.99
CA SER A 50 2.85 -13.90 4.68
C SER A 50 4.05 -14.85 4.81
N HIS A 51 5.00 -14.53 5.68
CA HIS A 51 6.15 -15.41 5.97
C HIS A 51 5.74 -16.76 6.55
N PHE A 52 4.77 -16.77 7.46
CA PHE A 52 4.23 -18.00 8.05
C PHE A 52 3.56 -18.88 6.98
N LEU A 53 2.74 -18.30 6.11
CA LEU A 53 2.07 -19.04 5.03
C LEU A 53 3.05 -19.63 4.02
N ASN A 54 4.11 -18.90 3.68
CA ASN A 54 5.17 -19.38 2.77
C ASN A 54 5.92 -20.62 3.29
N LYS A 55 5.98 -20.81 4.61
CA LYS A 55 6.60 -21.97 5.28
C LYS A 55 5.64 -23.11 5.57
N SER A 56 4.35 -22.89 5.36
CA SER A 56 3.29 -23.84 5.67
C SER A 56 2.79 -24.52 4.39
N SER A 57 1.86 -25.47 4.52
CA SER A 57 1.17 -26.10 3.38
C SER A 57 0.34 -25.14 2.51
N PHE A 58 0.37 -23.83 2.81
CA PHE A 58 -0.37 -22.76 2.12
C PHE A 58 0.53 -21.89 1.22
N LYS A 59 1.68 -22.41 0.78
CA LYS A 59 2.70 -21.67 0.02
C LYS A 59 2.20 -20.99 -1.25
N ASP A 60 1.12 -21.51 -1.86
CA ASP A 60 0.54 -20.93 -3.08
C ASP A 60 -0.28 -19.66 -2.81
N LYS A 61 -0.65 -19.39 -1.56
CA LYS A 61 -1.43 -18.22 -1.17
C LYS A 61 -0.53 -17.00 -0.96
N LYS A 62 -0.37 -16.20 -2.01
CA LYS A 62 0.37 -14.92 -1.94
C LYS A 62 -0.48 -13.81 -1.32
N ILE A 63 0.10 -13.10 -0.37
CA ILE A 63 -0.47 -11.90 0.24
C ILE A 63 0.29 -10.68 -0.25
N ASN A 64 -0.45 -9.72 -0.80
CA ASN A 64 0.06 -8.39 -1.12
C ASN A 64 -0.57 -7.37 -0.19
N GLY A 65 0.23 -6.42 0.29
CA GLY A 65 -0.21 -5.33 1.14
C GLY A 65 0.37 -4.00 0.68
N LEU A 66 -0.45 -2.95 0.71
CA LEU A 66 -0.04 -1.59 0.39
C LEU A 66 -0.60 -0.64 1.44
N THR A 67 0.24 0.27 1.95
CA THR A 67 -0.24 1.42 2.73
C THR A 67 -0.25 2.66 1.88
N ILE A 68 -1.34 3.41 1.99
CA ILE A 68 -1.44 4.74 1.40
C ILE A 68 -1.13 5.76 2.50
N ARG A 69 -0.19 6.65 2.21
CA ARG A 69 0.28 7.72 3.12
C ARG A 69 0.45 9.03 2.36
N GLY A 70 0.75 10.08 3.10
CA GLY A 70 0.97 11.41 2.54
C GLY A 70 2.19 11.50 1.63
N ARG A 71 2.25 12.58 0.83
CA ARG A 71 3.33 12.84 -0.11
C ARG A 71 4.70 12.90 0.56
N ASN A 72 4.75 13.37 1.80
CA ASN A 72 5.97 13.49 2.59
C ASN A 72 6.65 12.14 2.86
N GLU A 73 5.89 11.04 2.89
CA GLU A 73 6.42 9.70 3.19
C GLU A 73 6.57 8.83 1.94
N MET A 74 5.80 9.10 0.87
CA MET A 74 5.78 8.26 -0.33
C MET A 74 6.42 8.90 -1.57
N CYS A 75 6.87 10.15 -1.50
CA CYS A 75 7.55 10.78 -2.65
C CYS A 75 9.00 10.30 -2.75
N LEU A 76 9.49 10.11 -3.98
CA LEU A 76 10.89 9.79 -4.26
C LEU A 76 11.73 11.01 -4.65
N ASN A 77 11.08 12.15 -4.92
CA ASN A 77 11.77 13.36 -5.37
C ASN A 77 12.51 14.01 -4.18
N LYS A 78 13.85 13.94 -4.21
CA LYS A 78 14.73 14.46 -3.16
C LYS A 78 14.49 15.95 -2.85
N THR A 79 14.19 16.76 -3.86
CA THR A 79 13.91 18.20 -3.70
C THR A 79 12.68 18.43 -2.84
N LEU A 80 11.61 17.64 -3.04
CA LEU A 80 10.41 17.76 -2.21
C LEU A 80 10.67 17.26 -0.79
N LEU A 81 11.41 16.17 -0.63
CA LEU A 81 11.74 15.60 0.68
C LEU A 81 12.65 16.50 1.51
N SER A 82 13.60 17.21 0.87
CA SER A 82 14.54 18.10 1.56
C SER A 82 13.87 19.37 2.10
N MET A 83 12.78 19.82 1.49
CA MET A 83 12.04 21.01 1.92
C MET A 83 11.24 20.81 3.21
N LYS A 84 11.02 19.55 3.65
CA LYS A 84 10.28 19.21 4.90
C LYS A 84 8.95 19.96 5.07
N LEU A 85 8.25 20.18 3.97
CA LEU A 85 7.00 20.95 3.95
C LEU A 85 5.87 20.21 4.66
N ASN A 86 4.84 20.95 5.07
CA ASN A 86 3.61 20.33 5.54
C ASN A 86 2.90 19.57 4.40
N PRO A 87 1.98 18.63 4.69
CA PRO A 87 1.35 17.81 3.65
C PRO A 87 0.63 18.61 2.55
N LYS A 88 0.05 19.77 2.88
CA LYS A 88 -0.69 20.61 1.94
C LYS A 88 0.26 21.30 0.95
N GLU A 89 1.35 21.86 1.46
CA GLU A 89 2.41 22.49 0.66
C GLU A 89 3.13 21.48 -0.23
N SER A 90 3.48 20.31 0.31
CA SER A 90 4.07 19.22 -0.47
C SER A 90 3.19 18.80 -1.64
N MET A 91 1.87 18.82 -1.46
CA MET A 91 0.94 18.54 -2.56
C MET A 91 0.93 19.65 -3.61
N SER A 92 1.02 20.92 -3.20
CA SER A 92 1.12 22.07 -4.11
C SER A 92 2.42 22.02 -4.92
N VAL A 93 3.57 21.92 -4.26
CA VAL A 93 4.88 21.83 -4.93
C VAL A 93 4.92 20.64 -5.88
N CYS A 94 4.36 19.49 -5.47
CA CYS A 94 4.32 18.35 -6.35
C CYS A 94 3.39 18.53 -7.56
N LYS A 95 2.31 19.32 -7.43
CA LYS A 95 1.47 19.69 -8.57
C LYS A 95 2.25 20.55 -9.55
N ASP A 96 3.01 21.53 -9.07
CA ASP A 96 3.81 22.42 -9.91
C ASP A 96 4.95 21.68 -10.61
N LEU A 97 5.68 20.82 -9.88
CA LEU A 97 6.74 19.98 -10.44
C LEU A 97 6.22 19.04 -11.54
N ARG A 98 4.98 18.55 -11.41
CA ARG A 98 4.36 17.71 -12.45
C ARG A 98 3.92 18.53 -13.66
N LYS A 99 3.31 19.71 -13.44
CA LYS A 99 2.87 20.62 -14.50
C LYS A 99 4.04 21.09 -15.36
N ASN A 100 5.16 21.45 -14.71
CA ASN A 100 6.35 21.95 -15.38
C ASN A 100 7.28 20.84 -15.89
N LYS A 101 6.89 19.55 -15.79
CA LYS A 101 7.70 18.38 -16.18
C LYS A 101 9.06 18.29 -15.45
N ASN A 102 9.17 18.84 -14.25
CA ASN A 102 10.40 18.85 -13.44
C ASN A 102 10.52 17.64 -12.49
N CYS A 103 9.56 16.71 -12.51
CA CYS A 103 9.61 15.50 -11.68
C CYS A 103 9.97 14.27 -12.51
N LEU A 104 11.24 13.86 -12.46
CA LEU A 104 11.76 12.68 -13.18
C LEU A 104 10.94 11.41 -12.89
N HIS A 105 10.60 11.15 -11.62
CA HIS A 105 9.82 9.96 -11.25
C HIS A 105 8.42 9.95 -11.88
N PHE A 106 7.79 11.12 -12.02
CA PHE A 106 6.49 11.22 -12.66
C PHE A 106 6.59 11.05 -14.18
N LEU A 107 7.63 11.62 -14.81
CA LEU A 107 7.88 11.41 -16.24
C LEU A 107 8.16 9.94 -16.56
N ASN A 108 8.99 9.27 -15.76
CA ASN A 108 9.27 7.85 -15.91
C ASN A 108 8.00 7.00 -15.74
N LEU A 109 7.12 7.38 -14.80
CA LEU A 109 5.82 6.73 -14.63
C LEU A 109 4.95 6.92 -15.87
N LEU A 110 4.87 8.12 -16.44
CA LEU A 110 4.11 8.38 -17.67
C LEU A 110 4.64 7.57 -18.86
N LYS A 111 5.97 7.53 -19.04
CA LYS A 111 6.61 6.75 -20.11
C LYS A 111 6.29 5.26 -20.00
N ARG A 112 6.43 4.68 -18.81
CA ARG A 112 6.05 3.28 -18.56
C ARG A 112 4.57 3.03 -18.72
N LYS A 113 3.73 4.00 -18.34
CA LYS A 113 2.28 3.89 -18.51
C LYS A 113 1.90 3.84 -19.99
N SER A 114 2.49 4.70 -20.84
CA SER A 114 2.28 4.63 -22.28
C SER A 114 2.80 3.34 -22.92
N GLU A 115 3.85 2.73 -22.35
CA GLU A 115 4.33 1.40 -22.78
C GLU A 115 3.36 0.27 -22.39
N LEU A 116 2.63 0.42 -21.28
CA LEU A 116 1.66 -0.57 -20.77
C LEU A 116 0.25 -0.42 -21.35
N GLU A 117 -0.11 0.76 -21.87
CA GLU A 117 -1.40 1.04 -22.50
C GLU A 117 -1.52 0.48 -23.94
N ASN A 118 -0.53 -0.29 -24.41
CA ASN A 118 -0.73 -1.31 -25.45
C ASN A 118 -1.22 -2.59 -24.76
N PRO A 119 -2.53 -2.87 -24.68
CA PRO A 119 -3.03 -3.98 -23.91
C PRO A 119 -2.72 -5.27 -24.67
N VAL A 120 -1.64 -5.96 -24.30
CA VAL A 120 -1.69 -7.41 -24.41
C VAL A 120 -2.75 -7.84 -23.41
N LEU A 121 -3.89 -8.28 -23.94
CA LEU A 121 -5.00 -8.86 -23.19
C LEU A 121 -4.44 -9.96 -22.28
N ILE A 122 -4.34 -9.70 -20.98
CA ILE A 122 -4.12 -10.73 -19.97
C ILE A 122 -5.48 -11.09 -19.40
N ALA A 123 -6.30 -11.70 -20.23
CA ALA A 123 -7.35 -12.60 -19.79
C ALA A 123 -7.11 -13.90 -20.57
N PRO A 124 -6.78 -15.02 -19.92
CA PRO A 124 -6.97 -16.31 -20.55
C PRO A 124 -8.49 -16.59 -20.61
N GLU A 125 -8.96 -17.04 -21.77
CA GLU A 125 -10.17 -17.87 -21.85
C GLU A 125 -9.99 -19.14 -21.00
#